data_AF-A0A067NVN4-F1
#
_entry.id   AF-A0A067NVN4-F1
#
_cell.length_a   1.000
_cell.length_b   1.000
_cell.length_c   1.000
_cell.angle_alpha   90.00
_cell.angle_beta   90.00
_cell.angle_gamma   90.00
#
_symmetry.space_group_name_H-M   'P 1'
#
loop_
_entity.id
_entity.type
_entity.pdbx_description
1 polymer ?
#
loop_
_entity_poly.entity_id
_entity_poly.type
_entity_poly.pdbx_seq_one_letter_code
_entity_poly.pdbx_strand_id
1 'polypeptide(L)' 'LEKYFEYNAYPSAADRALIARKSMMTERQIEVWFQNHRNRSRKDGKPLARLRASDFPLDISFDSL' A
#
# COMPACT_ATOMS: atom_id res chain seq x y z
N LEU A 1 -1.25 4.16 -5.74
CA LEU A 1 -1.06 4.03 -4.27
C LEU A 1 -2.37 3.73 -3.55
N GLU A 2 -3.42 4.53 -3.74
CA GLU A 2 -4.76 4.33 -3.15
C GLU A 2 -5.30 2.91 -3.36
N LYS A 3 -5.31 2.43 -4.61
CA LYS A 3 -5.77 1.07 -4.93
C LYS A 3 -5.03 -0.01 -4.13
N TYR A 4 -3.71 0.10 -3.95
CA TYR A 4 -2.97 -0.85 -3.11
C TYR A 4 -3.35 -0.72 -1.63
N PHE A 5 -3.55 0.50 -1.15
CA PHE A 5 -3.90 0.79 0.25
C PHE A 5 -5.23 0.15 0.67
N GLU A 6 -6.21 0.10 -0.23
CA GLU A 6 -7.50 -0.56 0.00
C GLU A 6 -7.35 -2.05 0.35
N TYR A 7 -6.39 -2.73 -0.29
CA TYR A 7 -6.08 -4.15 0.00
C TYR A 7 -5.07 -4.30 1.15
N ASN A 8 -4.10 -3.40 1.22
CA ASN A 8 -3.01 -3.47 2.19
C ASN A 8 -2.51 -2.10 2.64
N ALA A 9 -2.91 -1.67 3.82
CA ALA A 9 -2.44 -0.42 4.43
C ALA A 9 -1.01 -0.52 5.01
N TYR A 10 -0.40 -1.71 4.99
CA TYR A 10 0.90 -2.01 5.59
C TYR A 10 1.81 -2.79 4.61
N PRO A 11 2.32 -2.12 3.56
CA PRO A 11 3.22 -2.75 2.60
C PRO A 11 4.53 -3.22 3.25
N SER A 12 4.99 -4.42 2.86
CA SER A 12 6.30 -4.94 3.22
C SER A 12 7.43 -4.13 2.55
N ALA A 13 8.70 -4.40 2.89
CA ALA A 13 9.83 -3.75 2.22
C ALA A 13 9.86 -4.06 0.71
N ALA A 14 9.62 -5.32 0.33
CA ALA A 14 9.54 -5.73 -1.06
C ALA A 14 8.42 -5.02 -1.81
N ASP A 15 7.24 -4.91 -1.19
CA ASP A 15 6.11 -4.19 -1.79
C ASP A 15 6.45 -2.72 -1.97
N ARG A 16 7.06 -2.07 -0.96
CA ARG A 16 7.46 -0.66 -1.06
C ARG A 16 8.44 -0.42 -2.21
N ALA A 17 9.44 -1.28 -2.38
CA ALA A 17 10.37 -1.19 -3.51
C ALA A 17 9.66 -1.36 -4.87
N LEU A 18 8.72 -2.30 -4.97
CA LEU A 18 7.93 -2.51 -6.19
C LEU A 18 7.04 -1.30 -6.50
N ILE A 19 6.30 -0.82 -5.49
CA ILE A 19 5.45 0.37 -5.56
C ILE A 19 6.28 1.56 -6.04
N ALA A 20 7.39 1.83 -5.37
CA ALA A 20 8.31 2.94 -5.64
C ALA A 20 8.78 2.95 -7.09
N ARG A 21 9.24 1.80 -7.59
CA ARG A 21 9.71 1.65 -8.98
C ARG A 21 8.61 1.98 -9.99
N LYS A 22 7.38 1.54 -9.75
CA LYS A 22 6.26 1.74 -10.69
C LYS A 22 5.67 3.15 -10.64
N SER A 23 5.60 3.75 -9.46
CA SER A 23 5.10 5.11 -9.30
C SER A 23 6.16 6.20 -9.54
N MET A 24 7.39 5.82 -9.91
CA MET A 24 8.54 6.75 -10.03
C MET A 24 8.77 7.59 -8.77
N MET A 25 8.66 6.95 -7.61
CA MET A 25 8.88 7.56 -6.30
C MET A 25 9.99 6.81 -5.57
N THR A 26 10.55 7.42 -4.53
CA THR A 26 11.46 6.72 -3.62
C THR A 26 10.66 5.89 -2.62
N GLU A 27 11.25 4.79 -2.12
CA GLU A 27 10.65 4.00 -1.05
C GLU A 27 10.28 4.83 0.18
N ARG A 28 11.08 5.88 0.47
CA ARG A 28 10.81 6.82 1.56
C ARG A 28 9.53 7.62 1.32
N GLN A 29 9.29 8.10 0.10
CA GLN A 29 8.05 8.80 -0.22
C GLN A 29 6.83 7.86 -0.12
N ILE A 30 6.98 6.60 -0.54
CA ILE A 30 5.95 5.58 -0.36
C ILE A 30 5.67 5.38 1.14
N GLU A 31 6.70 5.20 1.95
CA GLU A 31 6.57 5.03 3.39
C GLU A 31 5.80 6.18 4.05
N VAL A 32 6.19 7.43 3.76
CA VAL A 32 5.54 8.64 4.28
C VAL A 32 4.09 8.72 3.80
N TRP A 33 3.83 8.41 2.53
CA TRP A 33 2.48 8.40 1.99
C TRP A 33 1.59 7.41 2.75
N PHE A 34 2.05 6.16 2.95
CA PHE A 34 1.28 5.15 3.69
C PHE A 34 1.10 5.51 5.16
N GLN A 35 2.09 6.14 5.80
CA GLN A 35 1.96 6.64 7.17
C GLN A 35 0.89 7.74 7.29
N ASN A 36 0.95 8.74 6.41
CA ASN A 36 -0.02 9.83 6.38
C ASN A 36 -1.43 9.32 6.07
N HIS A 37 -1.55 8.41 5.11
CA HIS A 37 -2.83 7.85 4.71
C HIS A 37 -3.47 7.06 5.87
N ARG A 38 -2.71 6.18 6.56
CA ARG A 38 -3.21 5.51 7.78
C ARG A 38 -3.64 6.49 8.86
N ASN A 39 -2.91 7.59 9.06
CA ASN A 39 -3.27 8.58 10.06
C ASN A 39 -4.61 9.26 9.70
N ARG A 40 -4.86 9.56 8.42
CA ARG A 40 -6.16 10.07 7.96
C ARG A 40 -7.27 9.04 8.14
N SER A 41 -7.08 7.80 7.69
CA SER A 41 -8.09 6.75 7.83
C SER A 41 -8.49 6.51 9.30
N ARG A 42 -7.54 6.54 10.24
CA ARG A 42 -7.85 6.43 11.67
C ARG A 42 -8.67 7.61 12.19
N LYS A 43 -8.39 8.84 11.73
CA LYS A 43 -9.20 10.02 12.07
C LYS A 43 -10.62 9.92 11.52
N ASP A 44 -10.77 9.34 10.34
CA ASP A 44 -12.06 9.13 9.67
C ASP A 44 -12.81 7.88 10.18
N GLY A 45 -12.26 7.14 11.15
CA GLY A 45 -12.85 5.90 11.66
C GLY A 45 -12.87 4.74 10.64
N LYS A 46 -12.11 4.84 9.55
CA LYS A 46 -12.06 3.81 8.51
C LYS A 46 -11.17 2.63 8.95
N PRO A 47 -11.60 1.38 8.72
CA PRO A 47 -10.78 0.20 9.01
C PRO A 47 -9.54 0.17 8.10
N LEU A 48 -8.41 -0.28 8.65
CA LEU A 48 -7.17 -0.45 7.92
C LEU A 48 -7.01 -1.91 7.50
N ALA A 49 -7.02 -2.17 6.20
CA ALA A 49 -6.79 -3.50 5.65
C ALA A 49 -5.35 -3.97 5.89
N ARG A 50 -5.19 -5.25 6.22
CA ARG A 50 -3.89 -5.94 6.24
C ARG A 50 -4.02 -7.17 5.38
N LEU A 51 -3.29 -7.21 4.27
CA LEU A 51 -3.24 -8.38 3.40
C LEU A 51 -2.82 -9.59 4.25
N ARG A 52 -3.67 -10.62 4.29
CA ARG A 52 -3.26 -11.92 4.83
C ARG A 52 -2.51 -12.65 3.72
N ALA A 53 -1.51 -13.47 4.08
CA ALA A 53 -0.73 -14.25 3.12
C ALA A 53 -1.62 -15.18 2.25
N SER A 54 -2.80 -15.56 2.74
CA SER A 54 -3.84 -16.32 2.01
C SER A 54 -4.59 -15.51 0.96
N ASP A 55 -4.62 -14.20 1.10
CA ASP A 55 -5.45 -13.30 0.29
C ASP A 55 -4.62 -12.67 -0.83
N PHE A 56 -3.41 -13.18 -1.07
CA PHE A 56 -2.55 -12.78 -2.18
C PHE A 56 -3.29 -13.13 -3.47
N PRO A 57 -3.92 -12.17 -4.17
CA PRO A 57 -4.42 -12.47 -5.48
C PRO A 57 -3.14 -12.56 -6.30
N LEU A 58 -2.86 -13.76 -6.83
CA LEU A 58 -1.77 -13.97 -7.79
C LEU A 58 -1.88 -13.00 -9.00
N ASP A 59 -2.99 -12.27 -9.09
CA ASP A 59 -3.34 -11.24 -10.06
C ASP A 59 -3.58 -9.82 -9.49
N ILE A 60 -3.05 -9.43 -8.30
CA ILE A 60 -2.65 -8.02 -8.16
C ILE A 60 -1.40 -7.86 -9.01
N SER A 61 -1.59 -7.98 -10.33
CA SER A 61 -0.63 -7.45 -11.26
C SER A 61 -0.58 -5.96 -10.96
N PHE A 62 0.54 -5.56 -10.37
CA PHE A 62 0.87 -4.17 -10.13
C PHE A 62 0.95 -3.40 -11.48
N ASP A 63 0.73 -4.04 -12.63
CA ASP A 63 0.54 -3.37 -13.92
C ASP A 63 -0.79 -2.60 -14.00
N SER A 64 -1.71 -2.84 -13.06
CA SER A 64 -2.99 -2.12 -12.93
C SER A 64 -2.95 -0.96 -11.91
N LEU A 65 -1.75 -0.45 -11.59
CA LEU A 65 -1.49 0.60 -10.58
C LEU A 65 -0.88 1.87 -11.19
#